data_AF-A0A956CXP8-F1
#
_entry.id   AF-A0A956CXP8-F1
#
_cell.length_a   1.000
_cell.length_b   1.000
_cell.length_c   1.000
_cell.angle_alpha   90.00
_cell.angle_beta   90.00
_cell.angle_gamma   90.00
#
_symmetry.space_group_name_H-M   'P 1'
#
loop_
_entity.id
_entity.type
_entity.pdbx_description
1 polymer ?
#
loop_
_entity_poly.entity_id
_entity_poly.type
_entity_poly.pdbx_seq_one_letter_code
_entity_poly.pdbx_strand_id
1 'polypeptide(L)'
;MRPISLVFALSLALAACGGEETPAEPAPAPPPDDEVPAEEVAPPPPAYPNEACARVIVVAWQGAVAAGDGITRSEEEARARAEALRAQIEGGADIAALARTDSDASSSGPRGGLLGTYTRESFPPIHAPIRDAVFDLEVDGLSDVIRAPYGFVVARRCPVEKIHTRHILVRHAGARNAPDDVTRTEAEARARATELRAQVMAEGADFAAIARAESEDSSAEEGGDLGMVGRGLLAQPYEEAAWALDENAISDVVQSEFGFHVIQRLPDLPPP
;
A
#
# COMPACT_ATOMS: atom_id res chain seq x y z
N MET A 1 -63.44 -7.63 -69.22
CA MET A 1 -64.66 -6.84 -69.44
C MET A 1 -64.38 -5.38 -69.06
N ARG A 2 -64.83 -4.41 -69.86
CA ARG A 2 -65.04 -2.99 -69.47
C ARG A 2 -66.51 -2.85 -69.00
N PRO A 3 -66.90 -1.88 -68.14
CA PRO A 3 -67.00 -0.42 -68.41
C PRO A 3 -66.13 0.44 -67.43
N ILE A 4 -65.65 1.67 -67.70
CA ILE A 4 -66.31 2.95 -68.09
C ILE A 4 -67.16 3.49 -66.90
N SER A 5 -66.82 4.55 -66.15
CA SER A 5 -67.02 6.01 -66.43
C SER A 5 -66.81 6.81 -65.10
N LEU A 6 -66.80 8.14 -64.93
CA LEU A 6 -66.91 9.34 -65.81
C LEU A 6 -66.26 10.60 -65.13
N VAL A 7 -65.60 11.46 -65.92
CA VAL A 7 -65.54 12.96 -65.96
C VAL A 7 -66.35 13.73 -64.87
N PHE A 8 -65.88 14.82 -64.22
CA PHE A 8 -65.62 16.16 -64.81
C PHE A 8 -64.73 17.10 -63.97
N ALA A 9 -64.09 18.07 -64.65
CA ALA A 9 -63.29 19.16 -64.07
C ALA A 9 -63.88 20.54 -64.44
N LEU A 10 -63.63 21.57 -63.62
CA LEU A 10 -63.71 23.00 -63.98
C LEU A 10 -62.93 23.81 -62.94
N SER A 11 -61.68 24.20 -63.20
CA SER A 11 -61.25 25.49 -63.77
C SER A 11 -61.32 26.69 -62.81
N LEU A 12 -60.16 27.28 -62.53
CA LEU A 12 -59.93 28.70 -62.81
C LEU A 12 -58.43 28.97 -63.01
N ALA A 13 -58.10 29.88 -63.92
CA ALA A 13 -56.74 30.30 -64.21
C ALA A 13 -56.43 31.64 -63.51
N LEU A 14 -55.15 31.93 -63.26
CA LEU A 14 -54.60 33.30 -63.28
C LEU A 14 -53.08 33.29 -63.35
N ALA A 15 -52.51 34.45 -63.69
CA ALA A 15 -51.17 34.59 -64.26
C ALA A 15 -50.07 34.93 -63.23
N ALA A 16 -48.84 34.94 -63.72
CA ALA A 16 -47.61 35.19 -62.97
C ALA A 16 -47.53 36.55 -62.26
N CYS A 17 -46.77 36.59 -61.17
CA CYS A 17 -45.74 37.60 -60.93
C CYS A 17 -44.69 37.05 -59.94
N GLY A 18 -43.43 37.48 -60.07
CA GLY A 18 -42.34 37.04 -59.21
C GLY A 18 -42.25 37.85 -57.92
N GLY A 19 -41.59 37.27 -56.92
CA GLY A 19 -41.08 37.94 -55.74
C GLY A 19 -39.78 37.25 -55.33
N GLU A 20 -38.69 38.01 -55.26
CA GLU A 20 -37.42 37.53 -54.71
C GLU A 20 -37.50 37.63 -53.18
N GLU A 21 -37.48 36.48 -52.49
CA GLU A 21 -37.34 36.43 -51.04
C GLU A 21 -35.86 36.41 -50.66
N THR A 22 -35.40 37.47 -50.00
CA THR A 22 -34.05 37.55 -49.42
C THR A 22 -33.86 36.48 -48.35
N PRO A 23 -32.77 35.67 -48.38
CA PRO A 23 -32.51 34.69 -47.33
C PRO A 23 -32.33 35.35 -45.96
N ALA A 24 -33.01 34.83 -44.94
CA ALA A 24 -32.84 35.27 -43.57
C ALA A 24 -31.43 34.93 -43.04
N GLU A 25 -30.80 35.89 -42.35
CA GLU A 25 -29.50 35.72 -41.71
C GLU A 25 -29.61 34.72 -40.55
N PRO A 26 -28.69 33.73 -40.43
CA PRO A 26 -28.74 32.75 -39.34
C PRO A 26 -28.44 33.43 -38.01
N ALA A 27 -29.21 33.08 -36.97
CA ALA A 27 -29.00 33.60 -35.62
C ALA A 27 -27.58 33.29 -35.12
N PRO A 28 -26.95 34.20 -34.33
CA PRO A 28 -25.63 33.97 -33.78
C PRO A 28 -25.62 32.73 -32.88
N ALA A 29 -24.54 31.96 -32.94
CA ALA A 29 -24.33 30.81 -32.06
C ALA A 29 -24.35 31.27 -30.58
N PRO A 30 -24.82 30.41 -29.65
CA PRO A 30 -24.64 30.68 -28.23
C PRO A 30 -23.14 30.86 -27.92
N PRO A 31 -22.78 31.68 -26.91
CA PRO A 31 -21.40 31.72 -26.44
C PRO A 31 -20.96 30.31 -26.03
N PRO A 32 -19.66 29.97 -26.15
CA PRO A 32 -19.15 28.73 -25.58
C PRO A 32 -19.47 28.72 -24.09
N ASP A 33 -19.82 27.56 -23.55
CA ASP A 33 -19.97 27.39 -22.11
C ASP A 33 -18.66 27.82 -21.44
N ASP A 34 -18.74 28.79 -20.52
CA ASP A 34 -17.59 29.13 -19.67
C ASP A 34 -17.23 27.87 -18.89
N GLU A 35 -16.09 27.24 -19.24
CA GLU A 35 -15.50 26.16 -18.45
C GLU A 35 -15.21 26.73 -17.05
N VAL A 36 -16.15 26.52 -16.13
CA VAL A 36 -15.94 26.71 -14.70
C VAL A 36 -14.68 25.89 -14.37
N PRO A 37 -13.57 26.52 -13.96
CA PRO A 37 -12.36 25.79 -13.65
C PRO A 37 -12.73 24.73 -12.62
N ALA A 38 -12.38 23.48 -12.88
CA ALA A 38 -12.62 22.41 -11.93
C ALA A 38 -12.00 22.85 -10.60
N GLU A 39 -12.86 23.14 -9.62
CA GLU A 39 -12.43 23.56 -8.29
C GLU A 39 -11.48 22.47 -7.81
N GLU A 40 -10.24 22.84 -7.48
CA GLU A 40 -9.22 21.88 -7.04
C GLU A 40 -9.67 21.34 -5.69
N VAL A 41 -10.50 20.28 -5.73
CA VAL A 41 -11.05 19.62 -4.55
C VAL A 41 -9.85 19.10 -3.79
N ALA A 42 -9.51 19.81 -2.71
CA ALA A 42 -8.38 19.48 -1.86
C ALA A 42 -8.45 17.98 -1.53
N PRO A 43 -7.34 17.24 -1.68
CA PRO A 43 -7.36 15.79 -1.54
C PRO A 43 -7.97 15.40 -0.18
N PRO A 44 -8.80 14.35 -0.12
CA PRO A 44 -9.44 13.95 1.12
C PRO A 44 -8.39 13.76 2.22
N PRO A 45 -8.69 14.15 3.47
CA PRO A 45 -7.73 14.06 4.55
C PRO A 45 -7.22 12.61 4.69
N PRO A 46 -5.93 12.41 5.03
CA PRO A 46 -5.35 11.08 5.10
C PRO A 46 -6.10 10.25 6.16
N ALA A 47 -6.45 9.00 5.79
CA ALA A 47 -7.22 8.08 6.64
C ALA A 47 -6.58 7.82 8.02
N TYR A 48 -5.27 7.99 8.14
CA TYR A 48 -4.53 7.86 9.40
C TYR A 48 -3.65 9.11 9.62
N PRO A 49 -4.23 10.24 10.08
CA PRO A 49 -3.55 11.54 10.08
C PRO A 49 -2.37 11.63 11.07
N ASN A 50 -2.36 10.78 12.10
CA ASN A 50 -1.32 10.71 13.12
C ASN A 50 -0.25 9.63 12.82
N GLU A 51 -0.35 8.96 11.67
CA GLU A 51 0.55 7.89 11.27
C GLU A 51 1.34 8.26 10.00
N ALA A 52 2.53 7.66 9.90
CA ALA A 52 3.39 7.78 8.74
C ALA A 52 3.91 6.41 8.31
N CYS A 53 4.09 6.26 7.00
CA CYS A 53 4.89 5.23 6.37
C CYS A 53 6.06 5.92 5.67
N ALA A 54 7.26 5.34 5.71
CA ALA A 54 8.36 5.78 4.86
C ALA A 54 9.24 4.63 4.36
N ARG A 55 9.80 4.85 3.17
CA ARG A 55 10.98 4.13 2.66
C ARG A 55 12.20 5.04 2.78
N VAL A 56 13.29 4.51 3.31
CA VAL A 56 14.54 5.26 3.49
C VAL A 56 15.72 4.56 2.82
N ILE A 57 16.65 5.37 2.33
CA ILE A 57 18.03 4.96 2.10
C ILE A 57 18.88 5.65 3.16
N VAL A 58 19.62 4.87 3.93
CA VAL A 58 20.67 5.34 4.86
C VAL A 58 22.03 5.13 4.20
N VAL A 59 22.86 6.17 4.27
CA VAL A 59 24.23 6.25 3.77
C VAL A 59 25.15 6.59 4.96
N ALA A 60 25.65 5.56 5.63
CA ALA A 60 26.54 5.67 6.80
C ALA A 60 27.93 6.24 6.45
N TRP A 61 28.68 6.73 7.43
CA TRP A 61 30.10 7.09 7.27
C TRP A 61 30.94 6.41 8.36
N GLN A 62 32.27 6.41 8.19
CA GLN A 62 33.18 5.82 9.17
C GLN A 62 33.03 6.50 10.54
N GLY A 63 32.61 5.74 11.56
CA GLY A 63 32.35 6.26 12.91
C GLY A 63 30.94 6.80 13.14
N ALA A 64 30.02 6.68 12.17
CA ALA A 64 28.59 6.86 12.43
C ALA A 64 28.07 5.76 13.37
N VAL A 65 26.98 6.04 14.10
CA VAL A 65 26.37 5.08 15.04
C VAL A 65 25.96 3.82 14.29
N ALA A 66 26.40 2.65 14.77
CA ALA A 66 26.15 1.34 14.16
C ALA A 66 26.61 1.19 12.69
N ALA A 67 27.53 2.04 12.21
CA ALA A 67 28.22 1.78 10.94
C ALA A 67 29.00 0.46 11.04
N GLY A 68 28.83 -0.43 10.07
CA GLY A 68 29.58 -1.68 10.01
C GLY A 68 31.06 -1.44 9.67
N ASP A 69 31.94 -2.38 10.06
CA ASP A 69 33.40 -2.26 9.89
C ASP A 69 33.86 -2.07 8.43
N GLY A 70 33.03 -2.42 7.45
CA GLY A 70 33.27 -2.16 6.02
C GLY A 70 33.06 -0.71 5.57
N ILE A 71 32.44 0.15 6.39
CA ILE A 71 32.17 1.55 6.05
C ILE A 71 33.42 2.39 6.30
N THR A 72 34.21 2.59 5.25
CA THR A 72 35.49 3.34 5.28
C THR A 72 35.40 4.76 4.76
N ARG A 73 34.28 5.14 4.12
CA ARG A 73 34.08 6.47 3.53
C ARG A 73 33.89 7.55 4.60
N SER A 74 34.38 8.75 4.28
CA SER A 74 34.21 9.96 5.10
C SER A 74 32.76 10.45 5.14
N GLU A 75 32.48 11.40 6.05
CA GLU A 75 31.18 12.04 6.15
C GLU A 75 30.82 12.83 4.86
N GLU A 76 31.81 13.47 4.23
CA GLU A 76 31.61 14.22 2.97
C GLU A 76 31.27 13.28 1.80
N GLU A 77 31.97 12.15 1.66
CA GLU A 77 31.67 11.13 0.65
C GLU A 77 30.31 10.47 0.88
N ALA A 78 29.93 10.21 2.14
CA ALA A 78 28.61 9.70 2.48
C ALA A 78 27.50 10.70 2.13
N ARG A 79 27.72 12.00 2.38
CA ARG A 79 26.81 13.06 1.97
C ARG A 79 26.64 13.11 0.46
N ALA A 80 27.74 13.18 -0.28
CA ALA A 80 27.71 13.22 -1.75
C ALA A 80 27.04 11.96 -2.35
N ARG A 81 27.25 10.79 -1.74
CA ARG A 81 26.56 9.55 -2.15
C ARG A 81 25.06 9.61 -1.89
N ALA A 82 24.61 10.18 -0.77
CA ALA A 82 23.19 10.37 -0.46
C ALA A 82 22.52 11.39 -1.41
N GLU A 83 23.18 12.51 -1.70
CA GLU A 83 22.73 13.51 -2.68
C GLU A 83 22.59 12.89 -4.08
N ALA A 84 23.56 12.05 -4.50
CA ALA A 84 23.50 11.32 -5.77
C ALA A 84 22.42 10.22 -5.82
N LEU A 85 22.02 9.64 -4.67
CA LEU A 85 20.91 8.69 -4.59
C LEU A 85 19.55 9.41 -4.63
N ARG A 86 19.43 10.55 -3.94
CA ARG A 86 18.26 11.44 -4.02
C ARG A 86 17.98 11.86 -5.46
N ALA A 87 19.01 12.34 -6.18
CA ALA A 87 18.89 12.74 -7.58
C ALA A 87 18.43 11.61 -8.51
N GLN A 88 18.81 10.35 -8.24
CA GLN A 88 18.29 9.19 -8.99
C GLN A 88 16.81 8.95 -8.70
N ILE A 89 16.38 9.09 -7.45
CA ILE A 89 14.97 8.92 -7.03
C ILE A 89 14.09 10.06 -7.58
N GLU A 90 14.61 11.28 -7.68
CA GLU A 90 13.97 12.40 -8.38
C GLU A 90 13.89 12.15 -9.89
N GLY A 91 14.92 11.53 -10.47
CA GLY A 91 14.93 11.04 -11.85
C GLY A 91 14.05 9.81 -12.12
N GLY A 92 13.26 9.34 -11.15
CA GLY A 92 12.31 8.23 -11.30
C GLY A 92 12.83 6.84 -10.96
N ALA A 93 14.01 6.71 -10.35
CA ALA A 93 14.49 5.42 -9.86
C ALA A 93 13.67 4.91 -8.66
N ASP A 94 13.38 3.61 -8.62
CA ASP A 94 12.69 2.98 -7.48
C ASP A 94 13.56 3.03 -6.22
N ILE A 95 13.11 3.80 -5.22
CA ILE A 95 13.74 3.89 -3.90
C ILE A 95 13.81 2.52 -3.21
N ALA A 96 12.85 1.61 -3.43
CA ALA A 96 12.87 0.29 -2.82
C ALA A 96 13.95 -0.61 -3.43
N ALA A 97 14.18 -0.52 -4.74
CA ALA A 97 15.31 -1.18 -5.40
C ALA A 97 16.65 -0.63 -4.90
N LEU A 98 16.84 0.70 -4.94
CA LEU A 98 18.05 1.36 -4.46
C LEU A 98 18.31 1.09 -2.97
N ALA A 99 17.28 1.02 -2.13
CA ALA A 99 17.46 0.69 -0.72
C ALA A 99 17.93 -0.75 -0.47
N ARG A 100 17.57 -1.70 -1.34
CA ARG A 100 18.08 -3.10 -1.29
C ARG A 100 19.54 -3.22 -1.73
N THR A 101 20.01 -2.35 -2.62
CA THR A 101 21.35 -2.43 -3.22
C THR A 101 22.37 -1.50 -2.60
N ASP A 102 21.95 -0.32 -2.12
CA ASP A 102 22.85 0.79 -1.79
C ASP A 102 22.66 1.38 -0.38
N SER A 103 21.68 0.90 0.40
CA SER A 103 21.52 1.34 1.79
C SER A 103 22.35 0.50 2.76
N ASP A 104 23.07 1.16 3.67
CA ASP A 104 23.76 0.45 4.77
C ASP A 104 22.83 0.16 5.98
N ALA A 105 21.54 0.48 5.89
CA ALA A 105 20.57 0.15 6.93
C ALA A 105 20.27 -1.36 6.93
N SER A 106 20.92 -2.09 7.85
CA SER A 106 20.78 -3.55 7.98
C SER A 106 19.33 -4.03 8.21
N SER A 107 18.48 -3.22 8.85
CA SER A 107 17.08 -3.57 9.15
C SER A 107 16.10 -3.20 8.03
N SER A 108 16.19 -1.98 7.48
CA SER A 108 15.24 -1.49 6.48
C SER A 108 15.68 -1.74 5.04
N GLY A 109 16.99 -1.71 4.74
CA GLY A 109 17.55 -1.90 3.39
C GLY A 109 17.06 -3.17 2.70
N PRO A 110 17.21 -4.37 3.30
CA PRO A 110 16.67 -5.62 2.75
C PRO A 110 15.16 -5.58 2.46
N ARG A 111 14.38 -4.81 3.24
CA ARG A 111 12.93 -4.60 3.05
C ARG A 111 12.60 -3.47 2.05
N GLY A 112 13.56 -3.08 1.21
CA GLY A 112 13.43 -1.94 0.29
C GLY A 112 13.31 -0.60 0.99
N GLY A 113 14.06 -0.43 2.08
CA GLY A 113 14.07 0.79 2.89
C GLY A 113 12.85 0.95 3.79
N LEU A 114 11.91 -0.01 3.82
CA LEU A 114 10.65 0.13 4.57
C LEU A 114 10.93 0.26 6.08
N LEU A 115 10.60 1.41 6.65
CA LEU A 115 10.55 1.60 8.10
C LEU A 115 9.32 0.94 8.71
N GLY A 116 8.23 0.86 7.94
CA GLY A 116 6.91 0.41 8.36
C GLY A 116 6.02 1.59 8.75
N THR A 117 4.89 1.29 9.39
CA THR A 117 3.89 2.25 9.84
C THR A 117 4.14 2.65 11.30
N TYR A 118 4.15 3.95 11.61
CA TYR A 118 4.47 4.45 12.96
C TYR A 118 3.76 5.78 13.28
N THR A 119 3.60 6.09 14.57
CA THR A 119 3.15 7.41 15.04
C THR A 119 4.35 8.30 15.42
N ARG A 120 4.13 9.59 15.73
CA ARG A 120 5.23 10.46 16.21
C ARG A 120 5.78 10.01 17.57
N GLU A 121 4.97 9.34 18.39
CA GLU A 121 5.23 8.87 19.75
C GLU A 121 5.90 7.49 19.78
N SER A 122 5.50 6.58 18.89
CA SER A 122 6.06 5.22 18.82
C SER A 122 7.47 5.19 18.21
N PHE A 123 7.87 6.25 17.50
CA PHE A 123 9.13 6.30 16.78
C PHE A 123 10.30 6.73 17.69
N PRO A 124 11.39 5.94 17.81
CA PRO A 124 12.40 6.19 18.84
C PRO A 124 13.11 7.55 18.70
N PRO A 125 13.40 8.27 19.81
CA PRO A 125 13.97 9.63 19.76
C PRO A 125 15.28 9.79 18.99
N ILE A 126 16.12 8.76 18.91
CA ILE A 126 17.36 8.76 18.12
C ILE A 126 17.11 8.91 16.60
N HIS A 127 15.89 8.63 16.14
CA HIS A 127 15.46 8.79 14.76
C HIS A 127 14.57 10.03 14.53
N ALA A 128 14.43 10.93 15.52
CA ALA A 128 13.63 12.15 15.41
C ALA A 128 13.86 12.98 14.11
N PRO A 129 15.10 13.15 13.59
CA PRO A 129 15.32 13.86 12.33
C PRO A 129 14.62 13.21 11.12
N ILE A 130 14.50 11.87 11.08
CA ILE A 130 13.73 11.18 10.03
C ILE A 130 12.24 11.37 10.27
N ARG A 131 11.78 11.15 11.51
CA ARG A 131 10.37 11.27 11.89
C ARG A 131 9.81 12.63 11.46
N ASP A 132 10.45 13.70 11.91
CA ASP A 132 9.95 15.05 11.72
C ASP A 132 9.93 15.39 10.23
N ALA A 133 11.02 15.10 9.50
CA ALA A 133 11.04 15.24 8.04
C ALA A 133 9.95 14.42 7.32
N VAL A 134 9.68 13.17 7.71
CA VAL A 134 8.65 12.34 7.06
C VAL A 134 7.24 12.85 7.35
N PHE A 135 6.94 13.29 8.57
CA PHE A 135 5.61 13.81 8.90
C PHE A 135 5.32 15.16 8.24
N ASP A 136 6.36 15.94 7.94
CA ASP A 136 6.27 17.25 7.29
C ASP A 136 6.22 17.14 5.74
N LEU A 137 6.48 15.95 5.17
CA LEU A 137 6.30 15.65 3.73
C LEU A 137 4.84 15.32 3.38
N GLU A 138 4.41 15.68 2.18
CA GLU A 138 3.19 15.12 1.56
C GLU A 138 3.38 13.62 1.23
N VAL A 139 2.28 12.90 0.99
CA VAL A 139 2.34 11.50 0.54
C VAL A 139 3.10 11.41 -0.79
N ASP A 140 3.94 10.39 -0.94
CA ASP A 140 4.92 10.23 -2.03
C ASP A 140 6.01 11.32 -2.12
N GLY A 141 5.97 12.34 -1.25
CA GLY A 141 7.01 13.36 -1.13
C GLY A 141 8.38 12.76 -0.77
N LEU A 142 9.44 13.36 -1.31
CA LEU A 142 10.84 12.98 -1.09
C LEU A 142 11.55 14.04 -0.24
N SER A 143 12.28 13.60 0.79
CA SER A 143 13.04 14.49 1.66
C SER A 143 14.28 15.05 0.98
N ASP A 144 14.79 16.16 1.54
CA ASP A 144 16.20 16.51 1.41
C ASP A 144 17.10 15.47 2.12
N VAL A 145 18.40 15.61 1.96
CA VAL A 145 19.37 14.72 2.61
C VAL A 145 19.45 15.05 4.10
N ILE A 146 18.80 14.24 4.93
CA ILE A 146 18.70 14.39 6.38
C ILE A 146 19.98 13.84 7.02
N ARG A 147 20.66 14.63 7.87
CA ARG A 147 21.79 14.15 8.68
C ARG A 147 21.27 13.48 9.97
N ALA A 148 21.51 12.18 10.14
CA ALA A 148 21.17 11.43 11.34
C ALA A 148 22.42 10.80 11.99
N PRO A 149 22.37 10.35 13.26
CA PRO A 149 23.56 9.83 13.97
C PRO A 149 24.24 8.61 13.32
N TYR A 150 23.50 7.86 12.51
CA TYR A 150 23.90 6.60 11.85
C TYR A 150 24.14 6.75 10.33
N GLY A 151 23.96 7.96 9.76
CA GLY A 151 24.15 8.19 8.34
C GLY A 151 23.38 9.39 7.80
N PHE A 152 23.62 9.72 6.53
CA PHE A 152 22.74 10.57 5.76
C PHE A 152 21.54 9.77 5.26
N VAL A 153 20.36 10.36 5.31
CA VAL A 153 19.10 9.66 5.04
C VAL A 153 18.32 10.40 3.98
N VAL A 154 17.85 9.66 2.97
CA VAL A 154 16.85 10.10 2.00
C VAL A 154 15.59 9.31 2.27
N ALA A 155 14.49 9.99 2.58
CA ALA A 155 13.21 9.37 2.90
C ALA A 155 12.15 9.74 1.86
N ARG A 156 11.35 8.76 1.41
CA ARG A 156 10.10 9.01 0.69
C ARG A 156 8.94 8.58 1.57
N ARG A 157 7.97 9.48 1.80
CA ARG A 157 6.73 9.15 2.52
C ARG A 157 5.90 8.21 1.66
N CYS A 158 5.43 7.10 2.22
CA CYS A 158 4.43 6.23 1.56
C CYS A 158 3.02 6.53 2.10
N PRO A 159 1.97 6.18 1.35
CA PRO A 159 0.62 6.10 1.92
C PRO A 159 0.61 5.12 3.09
N VAL A 160 -0.19 5.41 4.11
CA VAL A 160 -0.43 4.49 5.22
C VAL A 160 -1.51 3.51 4.80
N GLU A 161 -1.09 2.30 4.45
CA GLU A 161 -1.98 1.18 4.16
C GLU A 161 -2.00 0.22 5.36
N LYS A 162 -3.20 -0.30 5.70
CA LYS A 162 -3.40 -1.33 6.71
C LYS A 162 -4.23 -2.49 6.15
N ILE A 163 -4.06 -3.68 6.73
CA ILE A 163 -4.88 -4.86 6.48
C ILE A 163 -5.51 -5.36 7.77
N HIS A 164 -6.74 -5.84 7.68
CA HIS A 164 -7.34 -6.67 8.72
C HIS A 164 -6.96 -8.15 8.49
N THR A 165 -6.42 -8.81 9.51
CA THR A 165 -5.95 -10.20 9.38
C THR A 165 -6.00 -10.94 10.70
N ARG A 166 -6.29 -12.24 10.63
CA ARG A 166 -6.16 -13.18 11.77
C ARG A 166 -5.29 -14.38 11.42
N HIS A 167 -4.73 -15.05 12.43
CA HIS A 167 -3.89 -16.22 12.20
C HIS A 167 -3.96 -17.31 13.27
N ILE A 168 -3.47 -18.49 12.88
CA ILE A 168 -3.11 -19.59 13.78
C ILE A 168 -1.60 -19.75 13.70
N LEU A 169 -0.90 -19.59 14.83
CA LEU A 169 0.55 -19.78 14.94
C LEU A 169 0.90 -21.13 15.55
N VAL A 170 1.82 -21.83 14.90
CA VAL A 170 2.37 -23.13 15.31
C VAL A 170 3.90 -23.03 15.34
N ARG A 171 4.49 -22.83 16.52
CA ARG A 171 5.93 -22.70 16.74
C ARG A 171 6.68 -24.03 16.60
N HIS A 172 8.01 -24.01 16.65
CA HIS A 172 8.86 -25.20 16.84
C HIS A 172 10.00 -24.85 17.79
N ALA A 173 10.77 -25.83 18.25
CA ALA A 173 11.86 -25.63 19.22
C ALA A 173 12.97 -24.65 18.76
N GLY A 174 13.03 -24.33 17.47
CA GLY A 174 13.96 -23.35 16.89
C GLY A 174 13.31 -22.01 16.50
N ALA A 175 12.01 -21.82 16.76
CA ALA A 175 11.32 -20.58 16.46
C ALA A 175 11.66 -19.48 17.48
N ARG A 176 11.73 -18.24 17.00
CA ARG A 176 11.92 -17.06 17.83
C ARG A 176 10.79 -16.94 18.85
N ASN A 177 11.17 -16.69 20.10
CA ASN A 177 10.27 -16.60 21.25
C ASN A 177 9.40 -17.87 21.48
N ALA A 178 9.83 -19.05 21.01
CA ALA A 178 9.25 -20.31 21.47
C ALA A 178 9.56 -20.50 22.97
N PRO A 179 8.57 -20.81 23.83
CA PRO A 179 8.84 -21.19 25.21
C PRO A 179 9.48 -22.58 25.29
N ASP A 180 10.23 -22.84 26.37
CA ASP A 180 11.11 -24.01 26.53
C ASP A 180 10.40 -25.38 26.48
N ASP A 181 9.07 -25.40 26.65
CA ASP A 181 8.23 -26.60 26.55
C ASP A 181 7.87 -26.98 25.09
N VAL A 182 8.04 -26.07 24.13
CA VAL A 182 7.86 -26.34 22.69
C VAL A 182 9.05 -27.15 22.18
N THR A 183 8.98 -28.46 22.36
CA THR A 183 10.04 -29.42 21.99
C THR A 183 9.92 -29.98 20.57
N ARG A 184 8.81 -29.74 19.87
CA ARG A 184 8.55 -30.30 18.54
C ARG A 184 9.47 -29.73 17.45
N THR A 185 9.77 -30.56 16.46
CA THR A 185 10.57 -30.20 15.28
C THR A 185 9.81 -29.28 14.32
N GLU A 186 10.55 -28.64 13.42
CA GLU A 186 10.00 -27.83 12.33
C GLU A 186 9.05 -28.64 11.42
N ALA A 187 9.40 -29.91 11.13
CA ALA A 187 8.57 -30.79 10.31
C ALA A 187 7.23 -31.14 10.99
N GLU A 188 7.23 -31.38 12.30
CA GLU A 188 6.01 -31.63 13.09
C GLU A 188 5.15 -30.37 13.20
N ALA A 189 5.76 -29.20 13.41
CA ALA A 189 5.05 -27.92 13.41
C ALA A 189 4.41 -27.62 12.04
N ARG A 190 5.12 -27.87 10.94
CA ARG A 190 4.58 -27.72 9.58
C ARG A 190 3.42 -28.70 9.31
N ALA A 191 3.55 -29.95 9.76
CA ALA A 191 2.48 -30.94 9.66
C ALA A 191 1.24 -30.49 10.44
N ARG A 192 1.42 -30.03 11.69
CA ARG A 192 0.32 -29.52 12.52
C ARG A 192 -0.35 -28.28 11.91
N ALA A 193 0.41 -27.31 11.41
CA ALA A 193 -0.15 -26.17 10.70
C ALA A 193 -0.92 -26.59 9.42
N THR A 194 -0.48 -27.65 8.73
CA THR A 194 -1.17 -28.20 7.56
C THR A 194 -2.50 -28.85 7.95
N GLU A 195 -2.56 -29.59 9.06
CA GLU A 195 -3.82 -30.12 9.62
C GLU A 195 -4.78 -29.00 10.03
N LEU A 196 -4.30 -27.97 10.73
CA LEU A 196 -5.11 -26.84 11.18
C LEU A 196 -5.64 -26.05 9.97
N ARG A 197 -4.83 -25.87 8.92
CA ARG A 197 -5.30 -25.33 7.63
C ARG A 197 -6.42 -26.17 7.03
N ALA A 198 -6.30 -27.49 7.03
CA ALA A 198 -7.34 -28.37 6.51
C ALA A 198 -8.64 -28.29 7.33
N GLN A 199 -8.55 -28.08 8.65
CA GLN A 199 -9.70 -27.87 9.53
C GLN A 199 -10.41 -26.53 9.26
N VAL A 200 -9.69 -25.41 9.18
CA VAL A 200 -10.31 -24.10 8.90
C VAL A 200 -10.86 -23.98 7.46
N MET A 201 -10.39 -24.81 6.54
CA MET A 201 -10.90 -24.92 5.16
C MET A 201 -12.12 -25.86 5.03
N ALA A 202 -12.55 -26.51 6.11
CA ALA A 202 -13.74 -27.37 6.08
C ALA A 202 -15.04 -26.54 6.03
N GLU A 203 -16.07 -27.08 5.38
CA GLU A 203 -17.37 -26.41 5.29
C GLU A 203 -17.98 -26.17 6.68
N GLY A 204 -18.32 -24.91 6.98
CA GLY A 204 -18.86 -24.50 8.27
C GLY A 204 -17.84 -24.41 9.42
N ALA A 205 -16.53 -24.48 9.14
CA ALA A 205 -15.50 -24.30 10.15
C ALA A 205 -15.46 -22.85 10.69
N ASP A 206 -15.33 -22.70 12.01
CA ASP A 206 -15.05 -21.42 12.66
C ASP A 206 -13.54 -21.29 12.91
N PHE A 207 -12.87 -20.52 12.05
CA PHE A 207 -11.45 -20.21 12.18
C PHE A 207 -11.11 -19.61 13.55
N ALA A 208 -11.96 -18.73 14.09
CA ALA A 208 -11.70 -18.07 15.38
C ALA A 208 -11.85 -19.04 16.56
N ALA A 209 -12.77 -20.00 16.48
CA ALA A 209 -12.86 -21.08 17.47
C ALA A 209 -11.62 -21.99 17.44
N ILE A 210 -11.13 -22.34 16.24
CA ILE A 210 -9.91 -23.14 16.08
C ILE A 210 -8.68 -22.35 16.56
N ALA A 211 -8.57 -21.06 16.22
CA ALA A 211 -7.48 -20.20 16.69
C ALA A 211 -7.44 -20.06 18.22
N ARG A 212 -8.60 -19.93 18.90
CA ARG A 212 -8.68 -19.94 20.38
C ARG A 212 -8.20 -21.23 21.02
N ALA A 213 -8.39 -22.36 20.34
CA ALA A 213 -8.02 -23.67 20.86
C ALA A 213 -6.57 -24.08 20.53
N GLU A 214 -6.02 -23.59 19.41
CA GLU A 214 -4.84 -24.19 18.76
C GLU A 214 -3.75 -23.18 18.37
N SER A 215 -4.01 -21.87 18.39
CA SER A 215 -2.98 -20.85 18.11
C SER A 215 -2.11 -20.63 19.34
N GLU A 216 -0.80 -20.58 19.14
CA GLU A 216 0.17 -20.31 20.19
C GLU A 216 0.55 -18.82 20.28
N ASP A 217 -0.04 -17.97 19.44
CA ASP A 217 0.12 -16.52 19.50
C ASP A 217 -0.75 -15.90 20.61
N SER A 218 -0.34 -14.74 21.13
CA SER A 218 -1.15 -14.01 22.13
C SER A 218 -2.52 -13.55 21.62
N SER A 219 -2.70 -13.43 20.31
CA SER A 219 -4.00 -13.17 19.67
C SER A 219 -4.99 -14.35 19.75
N ALA A 220 -4.57 -15.53 20.22
CA ALA A 220 -5.40 -16.74 20.27
C ALA A 220 -6.76 -16.49 20.95
N GLU A 221 -6.80 -15.82 22.11
CA GLU A 221 -8.03 -15.55 22.87
C GLU A 221 -9.07 -14.76 22.05
N GLU A 222 -8.61 -13.82 21.22
CA GLU A 222 -9.44 -13.03 20.30
C GLU A 222 -9.78 -13.77 18.98
N GLY A 223 -9.43 -15.05 18.86
CA GLY A 223 -9.64 -15.83 17.64
C GLY A 223 -8.53 -15.65 16.60
N GLY A 224 -7.33 -15.31 17.07
CA GLY A 224 -6.14 -15.07 16.23
C GLY A 224 -6.11 -13.69 15.60
N ASP A 225 -7.04 -12.79 15.94
CA ASP A 225 -7.22 -11.48 15.32
C ASP A 225 -6.10 -10.51 15.71
N LEU A 226 -5.51 -9.85 14.71
CA LEU A 226 -4.46 -8.83 14.88
C LEU A 226 -4.99 -7.40 14.65
N GLY A 227 -6.26 -7.24 14.30
CA GLY A 227 -6.89 -5.96 13.96
C GLY A 227 -6.30 -5.34 12.68
N MET A 228 -6.41 -4.02 12.56
CA MET A 228 -5.86 -3.27 11.42
C MET A 228 -4.36 -3.06 11.58
N VAL A 229 -3.55 -3.85 10.88
CA VAL A 229 -2.08 -3.80 10.97
C VAL A 229 -1.50 -3.09 9.75
N GLY A 230 -0.65 -2.09 9.99
CA GLY A 230 0.05 -1.35 8.94
C GLY A 230 1.27 -2.07 8.36
N ARG A 231 1.67 -1.68 7.14
CA ARG A 231 2.89 -2.15 6.46
C ARG A 231 4.11 -2.15 7.37
N GLY A 232 4.98 -3.15 7.23
CA GLY A 232 6.26 -3.30 7.89
C GLY A 232 6.22 -3.65 9.37
N LEU A 233 5.03 -3.89 9.95
CA LEU A 233 4.83 -4.29 11.35
C LEU A 233 4.76 -5.82 11.53
N LEU A 234 4.51 -6.56 10.45
CA LEU A 234 4.42 -8.02 10.46
C LEU A 234 5.74 -8.66 10.01
N ALA A 235 5.95 -9.93 10.33
CA ALA A 235 7.08 -10.69 9.80
C ALA A 235 6.97 -10.76 8.27
N GLN A 236 8.06 -10.51 7.54
CA GLN A 236 8.00 -10.31 6.08
C GLN A 236 7.23 -11.43 5.31
N PRO A 237 7.48 -12.74 5.55
CA PRO A 237 6.72 -13.79 4.85
C PRO A 237 5.21 -13.79 5.18
N TYR A 238 4.86 -13.43 6.42
CA TYR A 238 3.46 -13.27 6.83
C TYR A 238 2.83 -12.08 6.11
N GLU A 239 3.52 -10.94 6.09
CA GLU A 239 3.02 -9.72 5.44
C GLU A 239 2.79 -9.95 3.94
N GLU A 240 3.79 -10.49 3.23
CA GLU A 240 3.70 -10.77 1.80
C GLU A 240 2.54 -11.71 1.47
N ALA A 241 2.30 -12.75 2.29
CA ALA A 241 1.17 -13.64 2.12
C ALA A 241 -0.18 -12.96 2.43
N ALA A 242 -0.29 -12.22 3.53
CA ALA A 242 -1.52 -11.56 3.96
C ALA A 242 -2.01 -10.50 2.95
N TRP A 243 -1.09 -9.73 2.37
CA TRP A 243 -1.41 -8.74 1.33
C TRP A 243 -1.71 -9.35 -0.04
N ALA A 244 -1.31 -10.60 -0.29
CA ALA A 244 -1.62 -11.34 -1.51
C ALA A 244 -2.99 -12.06 -1.45
N LEU A 245 -3.66 -12.07 -0.30
CA LEU A 245 -4.99 -12.66 -0.14
C LEU A 245 -6.10 -11.70 -0.58
N ASP A 246 -7.10 -12.26 -1.26
CA ASP A 246 -8.43 -11.66 -1.37
C ASP A 246 -9.11 -11.59 0.01
N GLU A 247 -10.12 -10.72 0.14
CA GLU A 247 -10.89 -10.61 1.39
C GLU A 247 -11.56 -11.95 1.77
N ASN A 248 -11.50 -12.32 3.05
CA ASN A 248 -11.98 -13.59 3.61
C ASN A 248 -11.20 -14.85 3.18
N ALA A 249 -10.24 -14.74 2.26
CA ALA A 249 -9.43 -15.87 1.82
C ALA A 249 -8.43 -16.33 2.89
N ILE A 250 -8.07 -17.62 2.83
CA ILE A 250 -7.13 -18.29 3.75
C ILE A 250 -5.87 -18.67 2.98
N SER A 251 -4.70 -18.42 3.58
CA SER A 251 -3.38 -18.70 2.98
C SER A 251 -3.04 -20.19 2.93
N ASP A 252 -2.00 -20.50 2.16
CA ASP A 252 -1.18 -21.69 2.42
C ASP A 252 -0.43 -21.58 3.76
N VAL A 253 0.21 -22.66 4.20
CA VAL A 253 1.02 -22.64 5.43
C VAL A 253 2.28 -21.79 5.19
N VAL A 254 2.36 -20.64 5.84
CA VAL A 254 3.46 -19.67 5.72
C VAL A 254 4.48 -19.88 6.83
N GLN A 255 5.77 -19.90 6.50
CA GLN A 255 6.85 -19.98 7.50
C GLN A 255 7.42 -18.59 7.79
N SER A 256 7.63 -18.27 9.06
CA SER A 256 8.37 -17.09 9.51
C SER A 256 9.39 -17.47 10.59
N GLU A 257 10.14 -16.49 11.10
CA GLU A 257 11.02 -16.69 12.26
C GLU A 257 10.28 -17.14 13.53
N PHE A 258 8.96 -16.91 13.62
CA PHE A 258 8.13 -17.31 14.76
C PHE A 258 7.50 -18.70 14.63
N GLY A 259 7.67 -19.38 13.49
CA GLY A 259 7.10 -20.69 13.20
C GLY A 259 6.21 -20.70 11.96
N PHE A 260 5.16 -21.54 11.97
CA PHE A 260 4.22 -21.68 10.87
C PHE A 260 2.91 -20.98 11.15
N HIS A 261 2.38 -20.28 10.14
CA HIS A 261 1.14 -19.53 10.20
C HIS A 261 0.13 -20.07 9.20
N VAL A 262 -1.12 -20.16 9.63
CA VAL A 262 -2.29 -20.17 8.72
C VAL A 262 -2.94 -18.80 8.86
N ILE A 263 -3.07 -18.06 7.77
CA ILE A 263 -3.50 -16.65 7.77
C ILE A 263 -4.87 -16.56 7.12
N GLN A 264 -5.76 -15.71 7.64
CA GLN A 264 -6.97 -15.30 6.96
C GLN A 264 -7.05 -13.78 6.89
N ARG A 265 -7.21 -13.25 5.67
CA ARG A 265 -7.54 -11.83 5.49
C ARG A 265 -8.99 -11.61 5.88
N LEU A 266 -9.25 -10.58 6.67
CA LEU A 266 -10.60 -10.18 7.09
C LEU A 266 -11.05 -8.94 6.29
N PRO A 267 -12.35 -8.60 6.31
CA PRO A 267 -12.83 -7.33 5.77
C PRO A 267 -12.18 -6.16 6.50
N ASP A 268 -11.67 -5.19 5.75
CA ASP A 268 -10.98 -4.03 6.30
C ASP A 268 -11.95 -3.18 7.14
N LEU A 269 -11.55 -2.83 8.37
CA LEU A 269 -12.34 -1.98 9.25
C LEU A 269 -12.24 -0.52 8.77
N PRO A 270 -13.30 0.30 8.92
CA PRO A 270 -13.21 1.73 8.64
C PRO A 270 -12.10 2.37 9.52
N PRO A 271 -11.37 3.36 8.99
CA PRO A 271 -10.43 4.13 9.80
C PRO A 271 -11.13 4.77 11.03
N PRO A 272 -10.41 4.90 12.16
CA PRO A 272 -10.95 5.44 13.42
C PRO A 272 -11.19 6.96 13.39
#